data_AF-A0A5K1HMA8-F1
#
_entry.id   AF-A0A5K1HMA8-F1
#
_cell.length_a   1.000
_cell.length_b   1.000
_cell.length_c   1.000
_cell.angle_alpha   90.00
_cell.angle_beta   90.00
_cell.angle_gamma   90.00
#
_symmetry.space_group_name_H-M   'P 1'
#
loop_
_entity.id
_entity.type
_entity.pdbx_description
1 polymer ?
#
loop_
_entity_poly.entity_id
_entity_poly.type
_entity_poly.pdbx_seq_one_letter_code
_entity_poly.pdbx_strand_id
1 'polypeptide(L)'
;LPENWDWRNVSGMNYMSWTKNQWAPHNCGDCWIEATTSALADRINIVRNRTWPDLTLAPQVIINCKYGGSCNGGNPGHVYKYA
;
A
#
# COMPACT_ATOMS: atom_id res chain seq x y z
N LEU A 1 -21.29 3.82 -12.83
CA LEU A 1 -19.97 3.15 -12.73
C LEU A 1 -19.82 2.25 -13.96
N PRO A 2 -18.60 2.04 -14.47
CA PRO A 2 -18.39 1.05 -15.52
C PRO A 2 -18.72 -0.35 -14.99
N GLU A 3 -19.12 -1.26 -15.87
CA GLU A 3 -19.40 -2.67 -15.51
C GLU A 3 -18.15 -3.38 -14.98
N ASN A 4 -16.98 -3.01 -15.50
CA ASN A 4 -15.69 -3.54 -15.10
C ASN A 4 -14.69 -2.40 -14.91
N TRP A 5 -13.87 -2.48 -13.87
CA TRP A 5 -12.80 -1.53 -13.62
C TRP A 5 -11.62 -2.24 -12.97
N ASP A 6 -10.43 -2.03 -13.52
CA ASP A 6 -9.20 -2.59 -12.97
C ASP A 6 -8.06 -1.58 -13.07
N TRP A 7 -7.57 -1.10 -11.94
CA TRP A 7 -6.43 -0.19 -11.91
C TRP A 7 -5.11 -0.83 -12.36
N ARG A 8 -5.08 -2.17 -12.48
CA ARG A 8 -3.97 -2.88 -13.13
C ARG A 8 -3.97 -2.71 -14.64
N ASN A 9 -5.07 -2.24 -15.24
CA ASN A 9 -5.17 -1.99 -16.66
C ASN A 9 -6.19 -0.88 -16.97
N VAL A 10 -5.76 0.38 -16.89
CA VAL A 10 -6.52 1.51 -17.39
C VAL A 10 -5.86 1.97 -18.69
N SER A 11 -6.52 1.69 -19.82
CA SER A 11 -6.01 2.02 -21.16
C SER A 11 -4.62 1.44 -21.46
N GLY A 12 -4.36 0.21 -21.02
CA GLY A 12 -3.06 -0.46 -21.22
C GLY A 12 -2.01 -0.13 -20.16
N MET A 13 -2.34 0.69 -19.16
CA MET A 13 -1.40 1.12 -18.12
C MET A 13 -1.77 0.53 -16.74
N ASN A 14 -0.76 -0.01 -16.05
CA ASN A 14 -0.87 -0.54 -14.70
C ASN A 14 -0.46 0.51 -13.66
N TYR A 15 -1.40 0.88 -12.79
CA TYR A 15 -1.17 1.87 -11.73
C TYR A 15 -0.77 1.29 -10.38
N MET A 16 -0.83 -0.03 -10.24
CA MET A 16 -0.57 -0.70 -8.97
C MET A 16 0.92 -0.81 -8.70
N SER A 17 1.26 -0.57 -7.44
CA SER A 17 2.52 -0.93 -6.82
C SER A 17 2.69 -2.46 -6.83
N TRP A 18 3.93 -2.92 -6.65
CA TRP A 18 4.22 -4.35 -6.70
C TRP A 18 3.62 -5.12 -5.52
N THR A 19 3.34 -6.39 -5.74
CA THR A 19 2.90 -7.32 -4.69
C THR A 19 3.99 -7.53 -3.65
N LYS A 20 3.61 -7.45 -2.38
CA LYS A 20 4.50 -7.64 -1.22
C LYS A 20 4.20 -8.96 -0.50
N ASN A 21 5.09 -9.37 0.40
CA ASN A 21 4.94 -10.59 1.20
C ASN A 21 5.26 -10.34 2.68
N GLN A 22 4.23 -10.27 3.52
CA GLN A 22 4.37 -10.08 4.97
C GLN A 22 4.89 -11.29 5.76
N TRP A 23 4.98 -12.47 5.12
CA TRP A 23 5.39 -13.69 5.78
C TRP A 23 6.92 -13.89 5.78
N ALA A 24 7.66 -13.04 5.08
CA ALA A 24 9.10 -13.15 4.89
C ALA A 24 9.82 -11.85 5.30
N PRO A 25 11.05 -11.93 5.86
CA PRO A 25 11.79 -13.14 6.24
C PRO A 25 11.21 -13.83 7.49
N HIS A 26 10.35 -13.14 8.23
CA HIS A 26 9.64 -13.66 9.39
C HIS A 26 8.15 -13.32 9.27
N ASN A 27 7.31 -14.16 9.85
CA ASN A 27 5.89 -13.88 9.91
C ASN A 27 5.61 -12.63 10.75
N CYS A 28 4.96 -11.63 10.14
CA CYS A 28 4.45 -10.44 10.80
C CYS A 28 2.98 -10.23 10.40
N GLY A 29 2.11 -10.05 11.39
CA GLY A 29 0.69 -9.70 11.20
C GLY A 29 0.49 -8.23 10.84
N ASP A 30 1.15 -7.76 9.79
CA ASP A 30 1.17 -6.37 9.33
C ASP A 30 0.30 -6.12 8.08
N CYS A 31 -0.63 -7.03 7.78
CA CYS A 31 -1.58 -6.90 6.66
C CYS A 31 -2.29 -5.52 6.64
N TRP A 32 -2.62 -5.00 7.82
CA TRP A 32 -3.29 -3.72 8.03
C TRP A 32 -2.47 -2.55 7.48
N ILE A 33 -1.15 -2.63 7.52
CA ILE A 33 -0.26 -1.58 7.01
C ILE A 33 0.22 -1.87 5.60
N GLU A 34 0.48 -3.14 5.25
CA GLU A 34 0.86 -3.49 3.89
C GLU A 34 -0.23 -3.15 2.89
N ALA A 35 -1.49 -3.45 3.22
CA ALA A 35 -2.63 -3.07 2.40
C ALA A 35 -2.77 -1.54 2.29
N THR A 36 -2.63 -0.83 3.40
CA THR A 36 -2.86 0.62 3.42
C THR A 36 -1.79 1.40 2.68
N THR A 37 -0.52 1.06 2.91
CA THR A 37 0.61 1.69 2.24
C THR A 37 0.65 1.39 0.75
N SER A 38 0.26 0.18 0.34
CA SER A 38 0.14 -0.16 -1.08
C SER A 38 -0.99 0.62 -1.74
N ALA A 39 -2.18 0.67 -1.13
CA ALA A 39 -3.30 1.46 -1.64
C ALA A 39 -2.99 2.97 -1.73
N LEU A 40 -2.18 3.51 -0.80
CA LEU A 40 -1.74 4.90 -0.85
C LEU A 40 -0.72 5.12 -1.98
N ALA A 41 0.24 4.21 -2.14
CA ALA A 41 1.19 4.25 -3.25
C ALA A 41 0.49 4.19 -4.62
N ASP A 42 -0.50 3.29 -4.75
CA ASP A 42 -1.35 3.13 -5.93
C ASP A 42 -2.08 4.43 -6.28
N ARG A 43 -2.66 5.10 -5.27
CA ARG A 43 -3.32 6.41 -5.47
C ARG A 43 -2.34 7.49 -5.91
N ILE A 44 -1.13 7.50 -5.38
CA ILE A 44 -0.10 8.45 -5.83
C ILE A 44 0.33 8.14 -7.27
N ASN A 45 0.46 6.86 -7.65
CA ASN A 45 0.72 6.47 -9.04
C ASN A 45 -0.41 6.94 -9.97
N ILE A 46 -1.67 6.83 -9.55
CA ILE A 46 -2.84 7.34 -10.31
C ILE A 46 -2.74 8.86 -10.49
N VAL A 47 -2.56 9.61 -9.40
CA VAL A 47 -2.49 11.09 -9.45
C VAL A 47 -1.30 11.58 -10.27
N ARG A 48 -0.19 10.85 -10.25
CA ARG A 48 1.02 11.17 -11.04
C ARG A 48 0.97 10.62 -12.46
N ASN A 49 -0.14 10.06 -12.91
CA ASN A 49 -0.28 9.42 -14.22
C ASN A 49 0.85 8.42 -14.53
N ARG A 50 1.22 7.62 -13.52
CA ARG A 50 2.31 6.64 -13.57
C ARG A 50 3.68 7.20 -14.02
N THR A 51 3.88 8.51 -13.86
CA THR A 51 5.17 9.14 -14.17
C THR A 51 6.26 8.58 -13.25
N TRP A 52 7.40 8.21 -13.84
CA TRP A 52 8.54 7.69 -13.10
C TRP A 52 8.94 8.63 -11.93
N PRO A 53 9.36 8.11 -10.76
CA PRO A 53 9.51 6.69 -10.43
C PRO A 53 8.21 5.99 -10.02
N ASP A 54 8.23 4.66 -10.20
CA ASP A 54 7.33 3.71 -9.55
C ASP A 54 7.38 3.91 -8.04
N LEU A 55 6.22 4.15 -7.43
CA LEU A 55 6.15 4.37 -5.99
C LEU A 55 5.71 3.13 -5.25
N THR A 56 6.44 2.82 -4.18
CA THR A 56 5.95 2.06 -3.02
C THR A 56 6.21 2.89 -1.76
N LEU A 57 5.55 2.52 -0.68
CA LEU A 57 5.80 3.11 0.63
C LEU A 57 6.36 2.05 1.59
N ALA A 58 7.24 2.48 2.50
CA ALA A 58 7.91 1.63 3.46
C ALA A 58 7.00 1.37 4.69
N PRO A 59 6.37 0.19 4.83
CA PRO A 59 5.50 -0.12 5.97
C PRO A 59 6.28 -0.15 7.30
N GLN A 60 7.56 -0.54 7.25
CA GLN A 60 8.40 -0.70 8.43
C GLN A 60 8.56 0.60 9.25
N VAL A 61 8.48 1.77 8.60
CA VAL A 61 8.60 3.08 9.28
C VAL A 61 7.51 3.22 10.34
N ILE A 62 6.27 2.88 9.98
CA ILE A 62 5.12 3.04 10.86
C ILE A 62 5.12 1.97 11.95
N ILE A 63 5.54 0.72 11.64
CA ILE A 63 5.74 -0.33 12.66
C ILE A 63 6.77 0.13 13.69
N ASN A 64 7.91 0.66 13.24
CA ASN A 64 8.98 1.13 14.11
C ASN A 64 8.54 2.32 14.96
N CYS A 65 7.76 3.23 14.41
CA CYS A 65 7.17 4.37 15.11
C CYS A 65 5.94 4.00 15.96
N LYS A 66 5.53 2.73 15.98
CA LYS A 66 4.37 2.20 16.72
C LYS A 66 3.07 2.95 16.44
N TYR A 67 2.89 3.44 15.22
CA TYR A 67 1.76 4.28 14.88
C TYR A 67 0.62 3.43 14.33
N GLY A 68 -0.27 3.01 15.22
CA GLY A 68 -1.50 2.32 14.84
C GLY A 68 -1.47 0.79 14.86
N GLY A 69 -0.34 0.18 15.21
CA GLY A 69 -0.25 -1.28 15.36
C GLY A 69 1.17 -1.83 15.49
N SER A 70 1.28 -3.14 15.33
CA SER A 70 2.52 -3.92 15.38
C SER A 70 2.41 -5.16 14.48
N CYS A 71 3.37 -6.10 14.59
CA CYS A 71 3.26 -7.43 13.99
C CYS A 71 2.16 -8.31 14.59
N ASN A 72 1.48 -7.87 15.65
CA ASN A 72 0.32 -8.57 16.24
C ASN A 72 -1.02 -7.97 15.78
N GLY A 73 -1.01 -7.22 14.66
CA GLY A 73 -2.17 -6.51 14.14
C GLY A 73 -2.15 -5.01 14.41
N GLY A 74 -3.10 -4.32 13.79
CA GLY A 74 -3.21 -2.88 13.83
C GLY A 74 -4.42 -2.35 13.06
N ASN A 75 -4.54 -1.03 12.99
CA ASN A 75 -5.67 -0.34 12.41
C ASN A 75 -5.26 0.40 11.11
N PRO A 76 -5.81 0.04 9.95
CA PRO A 76 -5.57 0.73 8.67
C PRO A 76 -5.84 2.24 8.73
N GLY A 77 -6.88 2.67 9.43
CA GLY A 77 -7.25 4.08 9.58
C GLY A 77 -6.18 4.91 10.29
N HIS A 78 -5.42 4.32 11.21
CA HIS A 78 -4.29 5.01 11.85
C HIS A 78 -3.13 5.25 10.89
N VAL A 79 -2.93 4.40 9.87
CA VAL A 79 -1.93 4.64 8.81
C VAL A 79 -2.32 5.86 7.99
N TYR A 80 -3.60 5.99 7.61
CA TYR A 80 -4.07 7.18 6.90
C TYR A 80 -4.01 8.45 7.75
N LYS A 81 -4.18 8.36 9.08
CA LYS A 81 -4.01 9.49 10.00
C LYS A 81 -2.55 9.91 10.17
N TYR A 82 -1.61 8.99 9.95
CA TYR A 82 -0.17 9.25 10.02
C TYR A 82 0.36 9.96 8.78
N ALA A 83 -0.13 9.56 7.61
CA ALA A 83 0.26 10.08 6.31
C ALA A 83 -0.21 11.52 6.08
#